data_AF-A0A1V4XN70-F1
#
_entry.id   AF-A0A1V4XN70-F1
#
_cell.length_a   1.000
_cell.length_b   1.000
_cell.length_c   1.000
_cell.angle_alpha   90.00
_cell.angle_beta   90.00
_cell.angle_gamma   90.00
#
_symmetry.space_group_name_H-M   'P 1'
#
loop_
_entity.id
_entity.type
_entity.pdbx_description
1 polymer ?
#
loop_
_entity_poly.entity_id
_entity_poly.type
_entity_poly.pdbx_seq_one_letter_code
_entity_poly.pdbx_strand_id
1 'polypeptide(L)'
;MEPMRFAKQMALFNKTAFDNAFHTMTLLQEQIENTMISFTEQAPWVPADGKKAIGDWIQASRKGRDDFKRVVDDNFKKVEDFFAHSAKG
;
A
#
# COMPACT_ATOMS: atom_id res chain seq x y z
N MET A 1 21.39 2.57 25.65
CA MET A 1 20.69 3.76 25.09
C MET A 1 21.05 4.04 23.64
N GLU A 2 22.32 4.10 23.23
CA GLU A 2 22.69 4.38 21.82
C GLU A 2 22.17 3.36 20.77
N PRO A 3 22.34 2.03 20.94
CA PRO A 3 21.88 1.06 19.92
C PRO A 3 20.36 1.11 19.67
N MET A 4 19.57 1.34 20.72
CA MET A 4 18.11 1.49 20.64
C MET A 4 17.70 2.77 19.89
N ARG A 5 18.46 3.86 20.07
CA ARG A 5 18.25 5.12 19.34
C ARG A 5 18.52 4.95 17.84
N PHE A 6 19.62 4.29 17.48
CA PHE A 6 19.93 3.95 16.08
C PHE A 6 18.86 3.04 15.46
N ALA A 7 18.44 1.99 16.17
CA ALA A 7 17.40 1.09 15.69
C ALA A 7 16.05 1.82 15.43
N LYS A 8 15.65 2.72 16.34
CA LYS A 8 14.46 3.57 16.16
C LYS A 8 14.58 4.48 14.93
N GLN A 9 15.73 5.12 14.74
CA GLN A 9 15.96 5.98 13.57
C GLN A 9 15.92 5.19 12.26
N MET A 10 16.52 3.99 12.22
CA MET A 10 16.43 3.13 11.03
C MET A 10 15.00 2.68 10.75
N ALA A 11 14.21 2.35 11.77
CA ALA A 11 12.80 2.00 11.58
C ALA A 11 12.00 3.17 10.98
N LEU A 12 12.18 4.39 11.50
CA LEU A 12 11.53 5.59 10.96
C LEU A 12 11.95 5.90 9.52
N PHE A 13 13.24 5.71 9.19
CA PHE A 13 13.74 5.87 7.83
C PHE A 13 13.07 4.86 6.89
N ASN A 14 13.05 3.57 7.25
CA ASN A 14 12.40 2.53 6.44
C ASN A 14 10.91 2.80 6.24
N LYS A 15 10.20 3.25 7.29
CA LYS A 15 8.78 3.63 7.19
C LYS A 15 8.56 4.76 6.19
N THR A 16 9.32 5.84 6.31
CA THR A 16 9.24 6.98 5.39
C THR A 16 9.54 6.58 3.95
N ALA A 17 10.59 5.78 3.74
CA ALA A 17 10.95 5.29 2.41
C ALA A 17 9.84 4.41 1.81
N PHE A 18 9.27 3.52 2.64
CA PHE A 18 8.14 2.69 2.25
C PHE A 18 6.90 3.54 1.90
N ASP A 19 6.50 4.48 2.75
CA ASP A 19 5.32 5.33 2.54
C ASP A 19 5.41 6.11 1.23
N ASN A 20 6.58 6.69 0.95
CA ASN A 20 6.83 7.42 -0.29
C ASN A 20 6.75 6.51 -1.52
N ALA A 21 7.46 5.37 -1.48
CA ALA A 21 7.45 4.42 -2.59
C ALA A 21 6.05 3.84 -2.82
N PHE A 22 5.35 3.49 -1.75
CA PHE A 22 3.99 2.95 -1.79
C PHE A 22 3.00 3.96 -2.37
N HIS A 23 3.10 5.24 -1.97
CA HIS A 23 2.28 6.30 -2.54
C HIS A 23 2.52 6.48 -4.04
N THR A 24 3.78 6.53 -4.48
CA THR A 24 4.11 6.63 -5.92
C THR A 24 3.58 5.43 -6.70
N MET A 25 3.76 4.21 -6.19
CA MET A 25 3.21 3.00 -6.82
C MET A 25 1.68 3.02 -6.88
N THR A 26 1.02 3.50 -5.83
CA THR A 26 -0.44 3.64 -5.76
C THR A 26 -0.97 4.54 -6.87
N LEU A 27 -0.35 5.72 -7.06
CA LEU A 27 -0.72 6.65 -8.13
C LEU A 27 -0.54 6.02 -9.52
N LEU A 28 0.57 5.31 -9.74
CA LEU A 28 0.82 4.64 -11.02
C LEU A 28 -0.21 3.53 -11.30
N GLN A 29 -0.51 2.71 -10.29
CA GLN A 29 -1.54 1.67 -10.40
C GLN A 29 -2.91 2.28 -10.70
N GLU A 30 -3.29 3.37 -10.03
CA GLU A 30 -4.55 4.06 -10.28
C GLU A 30 -4.66 4.58 -11.72
N GLN A 31 -3.56 5.13 -12.26
CA GLN A 31 -3.52 5.56 -13.65
C GLN A 31 -3.70 4.39 -14.63
N ILE A 32 -3.04 3.26 -14.37
CA ILE A 32 -3.16 2.05 -15.21
C ILE A 32 -4.57 1.48 -15.14
N GLU A 33 -5.14 1.36 -13.94
CA GLU A 33 -6.49 0.85 -13.72
C GLU A 33 -7.54 1.73 -14.39
N ASN A 34 -7.45 3.05 -14.24
CA ASN A 34 -8.35 3.99 -14.92
C ASN A 34 -8.26 3.86 -16.45
N THR A 35 -7.04 3.74 -16.97
CA THR A 35 -6.80 3.53 -18.41
C THR A 35 -7.43 2.22 -18.89
N MET A 36 -7.30 1.15 -18.09
CA MET A 36 -7.87 -0.15 -18.41
C MET A 36 -9.40 -0.12 -18.39
N ILE A 37 -10.00 0.55 -17.41
CA ILE A 37 -11.46 0.75 -17.33
C ILE A 37 -11.94 1.47 -18.58
N SER A 38 -11.36 2.62 -18.90
CA SER A 38 -11.74 3.40 -20.08
C SER A 38 -11.58 2.61 -21.39
N PHE A 39 -10.49 1.86 -21.53
CA PHE A 39 -10.27 0.99 -22.69
C PHE A 39 -11.33 -0.11 -22.79
N THR A 40 -11.65 -0.76 -21.68
CA THR A 40 -12.62 -1.85 -21.61
C THR A 40 -14.05 -1.37 -21.86
N GLU A 41 -14.40 -0.18 -21.39
CA GLU A 41 -15.70 0.44 -21.64
C GLU A 41 -15.92 0.70 -23.13
N GLN A 42 -14.89 1.21 -23.81
CA GLN A 42 -14.91 1.56 -25.23
C GLN A 42 -14.70 0.35 -26.16
N ALA A 43 -14.33 -0.82 -25.64
CA ALA A 43 -14.10 -2.02 -26.43
C ALA A 43 -15.42 -2.74 -26.76
N PRO A 44 -15.91 -2.70 -28.02
CA PRO A 44 -17.16 -3.37 -28.41
C PRO A 44 -17.04 -4.91 -28.42
N TRP A 45 -15.81 -5.43 -28.39
CA TRP A 45 -15.53 -6.86 -28.42
C TRP A 45 -15.50 -7.50 -27.02
N VAL A 46 -15.62 -6.72 -25.94
CA VAL A 46 -15.65 -7.24 -24.56
C VAL A 46 -17.11 -7.41 -24.10
N PRO A 47 -17.57 -8.65 -23.85
CA PRO A 47 -18.90 -8.91 -23.32
C PRO A 47 -19.11 -8.37 -21.91
N ALA A 48 -20.36 -8.20 -21.49
CA ALA A 48 -20.71 -7.65 -20.17
C ALA A 48 -20.06 -8.40 -18.99
N ASP A 49 -20.03 -9.74 -19.04
CA ASP A 49 -19.40 -10.56 -17.99
C ASP A 49 -17.88 -10.32 -17.93
N GLY A 50 -17.24 -10.09 -19.08
CA GLY A 50 -15.82 -9.73 -19.15
C GLY A 50 -15.55 -8.36 -18.54
N LYS A 51 -16.40 -7.37 -18.82
CA LYS A 51 -16.32 -6.03 -18.19
C LYS A 51 -16.47 -6.13 -16.67
N LYS A 52 -17.41 -6.96 -16.20
CA LYS A 52 -17.60 -7.23 -14.77
C LYS A 52 -16.36 -7.87 -14.15
N ALA A 53 -15.81 -8.91 -14.78
CA ALA A 53 -14.62 -9.59 -14.27
C ALA A 53 -13.41 -8.66 -14.14
N ILE A 54 -13.21 -7.75 -15.10
CA ILE A 54 -12.16 -6.72 -15.03
C ILE A 54 -12.43 -5.75 -13.86
N GLY A 55 -13.66 -5.29 -13.69
CA GLY A 55 -14.04 -4.43 -12.56
C GLY A 55 -13.80 -5.09 -11.20
N ASP A 56 -14.23 -6.35 -11.04
CA ASP A 56 -14.00 -7.14 -9.82
C ASP A 56 -12.50 -7.32 -9.55
N TRP A 57 -11.70 -7.58 -10.60
CA TRP A 57 -10.24 -7.74 -10.48
C TRP A 57 -9.54 -6.44 -10.03
N ILE A 58 -9.95 -5.30 -10.59
CA ILE A 58 -9.44 -3.99 -10.18
C ILE A 58 -9.78 -3.71 -8.71
N GLN A 59 -11.02 -3.98 -8.31
CA GLN A 59 -11.44 -3.81 -6.91
C GLN A 59 -10.65 -4.71 -5.95
N ALA A 60 -10.43 -5.98 -6.32
CA ALA A 60 -9.62 -6.91 -5.54
C ALA A 60 -8.16 -6.43 -5.43
N SER A 61 -7.59 -5.90 -6.51
CA SER A 61 -6.24 -5.35 -6.54
C SER A 61 -6.09 -4.14 -5.61
N ARG A 62 -7.05 -3.19 -5.66
CA ARG A 62 -7.10 -2.05 -4.73
C ARG A 62 -7.20 -2.50 -3.28
N LYS A 63 -8.10 -3.45 -2.99
CA LYS A 63 -8.25 -4.01 -1.65
C LYS A 63 -6.95 -4.64 -1.14
N GLY A 64 -6.29 -5.45 -1.98
CA GLY A 64 -5.02 -6.08 -1.61
C GLY A 64 -3.92 -5.08 -1.29
N ARG A 65 -3.84 -4.00 -2.09
CA ARG A 65 -2.93 -2.87 -1.85
C ARG A 65 -3.21 -2.18 -0.50
N ASP A 66 -4.46 -1.83 -0.24
CA ASP A 66 -4.84 -1.12 0.99
C ASP A 66 -4.65 -2.02 2.24
N ASP A 67 -4.97 -3.31 2.12
CA ASP A 67 -4.73 -4.29 3.17
C ASP A 67 -3.22 -4.46 3.46
N PHE A 68 -2.37 -4.46 2.42
CA PHE A 68 -0.92 -4.49 2.60
C PHE A 68 -0.39 -3.25 3.32
N LYS A 69 -0.84 -2.04 2.93
CA LYS A 69 -0.46 -0.80 3.62
C LYS A 69 -0.81 -0.83 5.09
N ARG A 70 -2.05 -1.25 5.40
CA ARG A 70 -2.53 -1.38 6.78
C ARG A 70 -1.66 -2.32 7.61
N VAL A 71 -1.31 -3.49 7.07
CA VAL A 71 -0.43 -4.44 7.78
C VAL A 71 0.94 -3.83 8.05
N VAL A 72 1.51 -3.10 7.10
CA VAL A 72 2.81 -2.43 7.28
C VAL A 72 2.70 -1.34 8.35
N ASP A 73 1.66 -0.51 8.32
CA ASP A 73 1.43 0.56 9.29
C ASP A 73 1.25 0.03 10.71
N ASP A 74 0.44 -1.02 10.86
CA ASP A 74 0.22 -1.70 12.15
C ASP A 74 1.52 -2.27 12.71
N ASN A 75 2.39 -2.82 11.86
CA ASN A 75 3.68 -3.35 12.28
C ASN A 75 4.66 -2.24 12.68
N PHE A 76 4.72 -1.13 11.94
CA PHE A 76 5.54 0.02 12.34
C PHE A 76 5.05 0.64 13.64
N LYS A 77 3.73 0.70 13.86
CA LYS A 77 3.17 1.16 15.14
C LYS A 77 3.61 0.28 16.31
N LYS A 78 3.58 -1.06 16.17
CA LYS A 78 4.10 -1.98 17.19
C LYS A 78 5.58 -1.74 17.50
N VAL A 79 6.38 -1.44 16.48
CA VAL A 79 7.81 -1.09 16.64
C VAL A 79 7.96 0.24 17.40
N GLU A 80 7.18 1.26 17.05
CA GLU A 80 7.15 2.55 17.77
C GLU A 80 6.75 2.37 19.24
N ASP A 81 5.72 1.57 19.51
CA ASP A 81 5.25 1.24 20.86
C ASP A 81 6.32 0.50 21.66
N PHE A 82 6.99 -0.50 21.07
CA PHE A 82 8.09 -1.22 21.71
C PHE A 82 9.21 -0.28 22.17
N PHE A 83 9.62 0.66 21.31
CA PHE A 83 10.63 1.65 21.67
C PHE A 83 10.14 2.66 22.72
N ALA A 84 8.85 3.04 22.69
CA ALA A 84 8.27 3.95 23.68
C ALA A 84 8.19 3.32 25.09
N HIS A 85 7.89 2.02 25.18
CA HIS A 85 7.90 1.28 26.44
C HIS A 85 9.33 1.05 26.94
N SER A 86 10.26 0.70 26.05
CA SER A 86 11.67 0.46 26.39
C SER A 86 12.43 1.71 26.82
N ALA A 87 11.91 2.92 26.55
CA ALA A 87 12.49 4.18 26.98
C ALA A 87 12.01 4.62 28.39
N LYS A 88 11.03 3.92 28.97
CA LYS A 88 10.43 4.23 30.28
C LYS A 88 10.93 3.33 31.41
N GLY A 89 11.68 2.26 31.10
CA GLY A 89 12.34 1.38 32.06
C GLY A 89 13.85 1.49 31.94
#